data_AF-A0A7Y5U239-F1
#
_entry.id   AF-A0A7Y5U239-F1
#
_cell.length_a   1.000
_cell.length_b   1.000
_cell.length_c   1.000
_cell.angle_alpha   90.00
_cell.angle_beta   90.00
_cell.angle_gamma   90.00
#
_symmetry.space_group_name_H-M   'P 1'
#
loop_
_entity.id
_entity.type
_entity.pdbx_description
1 polymer ?
#
loop_
_entity_poly.entity_id
_entity_poly.type
_entity_poly.pdbx_seq_one_letter_code
_entity_poly.pdbx_strand_id
1 'polypeptide(L)' 'MVTIFGKDSCPYTNAARDDYSKRGIAIEYVNVKKNAADLERMLRVTNGRRQVPVIVDEGKVTIGFGGT' A
#
# COMPACT_ATOMS: atom_id res chain seq x y z
N MET A 1 10.50 -6.48 -4.74
CA MET A 1 9.85 -6.45 -3.40
C MET A 1 8.85 -5.32 -3.44
N VAL A 2 7.63 -5.56 -2.96
CA VAL A 2 6.50 -4.62 -3.08
C VAL A 2 6.21 -3.99 -1.73
N THR A 3 6.17 -2.66 -1.65
CA THR A 3 5.73 -1.98 -0.43
C THR A 3 4.26 -1.58 -0.57
N ILE A 4 3.42 -2.01 0.38
CA ILE A 4 1.99 -1.66 0.43
C ILE A 4 1.75 -0.77 1.65
N PHE A 5 1.48 0.50 1.40
CA PHE A 5 1.00 1.43 2.42
C PHE A 5 -0.52 1.30 2.56
N GLY A 6 -0.98 1.12 3.78
CA GLY A 6 -2.41 1.01 4.05
C GLY A 6 -2.77 1.11 5.52
N LYS A 7 -3.96 0.60 5.86
CA LYS A 7 -4.45 0.53 7.24
C LYS A 7 -5.13 -0.82 7.47
N ASP A 8 -5.02 -1.34 8.69
CA ASP A 8 -5.54 -2.68 9.05
C ASP A 8 -7.05 -2.81 8.81
N SER A 9 -7.80 -1.71 8.96
CA SER A 9 -9.26 -1.69 8.78
C SER A 9 -9.73 -1.53 7.34
N CYS A 10 -8.84 -1.52 6.34
CA CYS A 10 -9.20 -1.35 4.93
C CYS A 10 -9.28 -2.70 4.20
N PRO A 11 -10.47 -3.12 3.70
CA PRO A 11 -10.60 -4.38 2.98
C PRO A 11 -9.72 -4.43 1.72
N TYR A 12 -9.60 -3.32 1.00
CA TYR A 12 -8.75 -3.23 -0.19
C TYR A 12 -7.26 -3.40 0.11
N THR A 13 -6.80 -2.94 1.27
CA THR A 13 -5.40 -3.16 1.70
C THR A 13 -5.15 -4.64 1.98
N ASN A 14 -6.09 -5.31 2.65
CA ASN A 14 -5.99 -6.73 2.93
C ASN A 14 -6.05 -7.56 1.64
N ALA A 15 -6.95 -7.22 0.72
CA ALA A 15 -7.03 -7.85 -0.60
C ALA A 15 -5.72 -7.69 -1.41
N ALA A 16 -5.11 -6.50 -1.40
CA ALA A 16 -3.82 -6.28 -2.08
C ALA A 16 -2.71 -7.16 -1.48
N ARG A 17 -2.63 -7.24 -0.16
CA ARG A 17 -1.63 -8.08 0.52
C ARG A 17 -1.82 -9.56 0.20
N ASP A 18 -3.06 -10.02 0.21
CA ASP A 18 -3.41 -11.40 -0.10
C ASP A 18 -3.09 -11.78 -1.56
N ASP A 19 -3.47 -10.95 -2.53
CA ASP A 19 -3.17 -11.18 -3.96
C ASP A 19 -1.67 -11.33 -4.23
N TYR A 20 -0.88 -10.37 -3.77
CA TYR A 20 0.56 -10.38 -4.00
C TYR A 20 1.23 -11.55 -3.27
N SER A 21 0.73 -11.93 -2.08
CA SER A 21 1.22 -13.08 -1.33
C SER A 21 0.92 -14.39 -2.07
N LYS A 22 -0.31 -14.53 -2.60
CA LYS A 22 -0.73 -15.67 -3.43
C LYS A 22 0.10 -15.80 -4.71
N ARG A 23 0.56 -14.68 -5.26
CA ARG A 23 1.46 -14.64 -6.43
C ARG A 23 2.93 -14.94 -6.09
N GLY A 24 3.26 -15.19 -4.81
CA GLY A 24 4.61 -15.46 -4.35
C GLY A 24 5.52 -14.22 -4.34
N ILE A 25 4.94 -13.02 -4.36
CA ILE A 25 5.70 -11.77 -4.36
C ILE A 25 5.97 -11.37 -2.92
N ALA A 26 7.23 -11.03 -2.60
CA ALA A 26 7.59 -10.52 -1.29
C ALA A 26 7.01 -9.12 -1.05
N ILE A 27 6.24 -8.97 0.04
CA ILE A 27 5.54 -7.74 0.41
C ILE A 27 6.06 -7.18 1.73
N GLU A 28 6.31 -5.87 1.76
CA GLU A 28 6.39 -5.07 2.98
C GLU A 28 5.08 -4.33 3.20
N TYR A 29 4.38 -4.65 4.28
CA TYR A 29 3.18 -3.92 4.67
C TYR A 29 3.51 -2.81 5.66
N VAL A 30 3.07 -1.60 5.34
CA VAL A 30 3.28 -0.40 6.15
C VAL A 30 1.94 0.20 6.56
N ASN A 31 1.68 0.25 7.87
CA ASN A 31 0.46 0.84 8.39
C ASN A 31 0.63 2.35 8.65
N VAL A 32 0.08 3.18 7.76
CA VAL A 32 0.21 4.64 7.83
C VAL A 32 -0.60 5.30 8.94
N LYS A 33 -1.48 4.55 9.63
CA LYS A 33 -2.19 5.06 10.81
C LYS A 33 -1.41 4.86 12.10
N LYS A 34 -0.45 3.93 12.14
CA LYS A 34 0.34 3.62 13.34
C LYS A 34 1.59 4.48 13.46
N ASN A 35 2.08 5.02 12.35
CA ASN A 35 3.31 5.82 12.31
C ASN A 35 3.17 7.01 11.35
N ALA A 36 3.41 8.21 11.87
CA ALA A 36 3.35 9.45 11.08
C ALA A 36 4.44 9.50 10.00
N ALA A 37 5.64 8.98 10.27
CA ALA A 37 6.72 8.97 9.29
C ALA A 37 6.39 8.12 8.06
N ASP A 38 5.62 7.04 8.26
CA ASP A 38 5.15 6.17 7.18
C ASP A 38 4.03 6.81 6.36
N LEU A 39 3.15 7.57 7.02
CA LEU A 39 2.19 8.42 6.32
C LEU A 39 2.91 9.44 5.43
N GLU A 40 3.95 10.11 5.95
CA GLU A 40 4.72 11.06 5.16
C GLU A 40 5.45 10.39 3.98
N ARG A 41 6.00 9.19 4.17
CA ARG A 41 6.57 8.38 3.07
C ARG A 41 5.54 8.11 1.99
N MET A 42 4.34 7.68 2.37
CA MET A 42 3.24 7.43 1.43
C MET A 42 2.87 8.72 0.67
N LEU A 43 2.75 9.85 1.36
CA LEU A 43 2.39 11.14 0.74
C LEU A 43 3.43 11.62 -0.27
N ARG A 44 4.72 11.38 -0.01
CA ARG A 44 5.79 11.73 -0.95
C ARG A 44 5.67 10.98 -2.28
N VAL A 45 5.32 9.70 -2.24
CA VAL A 45 5.20 8.88 -3.47
C VAL A 45 3.87 9.07 -4.19
N THR A 46 2.84 9.56 -3.50
CA THR A 46 1.51 9.79 -4.09
C THR A 46 1.21 11.25 -4.45
N ASN A 47 2.19 12.15 -4.35
CA ASN A 47 1.98 13.60 -4.51
C ASN A 47 0.85 14.13 -3.60
N GLY A 48 0.84 13.69 -2.34
CA GLY A 48 -0.10 14.16 -1.31
C GLY A 48 -1.45 13.42 -1.25
N ARG A 49 -1.69 12.43 -2.12
CA ARG A 49 -2.95 11.65 -2.07
C ARG A 49 -2.98 10.73 -0.85
N ARG A 50 -4.07 10.81 -0.08
CA ARG A 50 -4.32 10.06 1.16
C ARG A 50 -5.16 8.79 0.98
N GLN A 51 -5.31 8.31 -0.25
CA GLN A 51 -6.08 7.10 -0.56
C GLN A 51 -5.21 5.85 -0.34
N VAL A 52 -5.81 4.80 0.20
CA VAL A 52 -5.16 3.51 0.47
C VAL A 52 -5.96 2.37 -0.17
N PRO A 53 -5.32 1.26 -0.56
CA PRO A 53 -3.88 1.00 -0.48
C PRO A 53 -3.05 1.80 -1.49
N VAL A 54 -1.79 2.07 -1.17
CA VAL A 54 -0.78 2.55 -2.13
C VAL A 54 0.26 1.44 -2.28
N ILE A 55 0.45 0.98 -3.49
CA ILE A 55 1.34 -0.13 -3.83
C ILE A 55 2.52 0.44 -4.61
N VAL A 56 3.73 0.21 -4.09
CA VAL A 56 4.98 0.64 -4.72
C VAL A 56 5.75 -0.61 -5.12
N ASP A 57 5.99 -0.76 -6.42
CA ASP A 57 6.70 -1.89 -7.02
C ASP A 57 7.75 -1.35 -7.99
N GLU A 58 9.03 -1.50 -7.65
CA GLU A 58 10.16 -1.07 -8.49
C GLU A 58 10.03 0.37 -9.05
N GLY A 59 9.52 1.30 -8.24
CA GLY A 59 9.32 2.70 -8.61
C GLY A 59 7.96 3.00 -9.28
N LYS A 60 7.18 1.99 -9.63
CA LYS A 60 5.79 2.14 -10.06
C LYS A 60 4.88 2.32 -8.85
N VAL A 61 4.17 3.44 -8.81
CA VAL A 61 3.19 3.75 -7.76
C VAL A 61 1.78 3.50 -8.29
N THR A 62 1.05 2.60 -7.64
CA THR A 62 -0.36 2.30 -7.91
C THR A 62 -1.19 2.71 -6.69
N ILE A 63 -2.30 3.41 -6.91
CA ILE A 63 -3.21 3.83 -5.83
C ILE A 63 -4.54 3.10 -6.01
N GLY A 64 -5.00 2.43 -4.96
CA GLY A 64 -6.17 1.56 -4.97
C GLY A 64 -5.82 0.12 -5.37
N PHE A 65 -6.74 -0.80 -5.07
CA PHE A 65 -6.62 -2.21 -5.43
C PHE A 65 -8.01 -2.84 -5.49
N GLY A 66 -8.33 -3.60 -6.54
CA GLY A 66 -9.58 -4.37 -6.63
C GLY A 66 -10.86 -3.53 -6.70
N GLY A 67 -10.79 -2.29 -7.19
CA GLY A 67 -11.99 -1.53 -7.58
C GLY A 67 -12.50 -2.01 -8.94
N THR A 68 -13.82 -2.16 -9.08
CA THR A 68 -14.50 -2.35 -10.37
C THR A 68 -14.41 -1.11 -11.26
#